data_AF-A0A7K7W0Z2-F1
#
_entry.id   AF-A0A7K7W0Z2-F1
#
_cell.length_a   1.000
_cell.length_b   1.000
_cell.length_c   1.000
_cell.angle_alpha   90.00
_cell.angle_beta   90.00
_cell.angle_gamma   90.00
#
_symmetry.space_group_name_H-M   'P 1'
#
loop_
_entity.id
_entity.type
_entity.pdbx_description
1 polymer ?
#
loop_
_entity_poly.entity_id
_entity_poly.type
_entity_poly.pdbx_seq_one_letter_code
_entity_poly.pdbx_strand_id
1 'polypeptide(L)'
;SAGLDLVGVFLFAILTLMTLIANLVFVEEVIYIYRKIPSSKRSILIWINAAAPVIATTSCIGMWIPRSTMFTDFTAAVFFAIVIHKFLLMMIKECGGQKLFLRRFEKGRFKISTGPCCCCCLCLPRVRITRRTLLWLKLGTFQLAFFRPVLMFLSIVLWTNGNYKPYNLSPDGAAIWINCFIGILTIIALWPVGIMFQQVRTILNCKKIIPKFALYQFILILSQLQAAIINILAMQRIIPCVPPLSSSARGAYMIQQLLIVEMFLITLISRVVYRRRYDDLEPPEGTPEEGDHNEQTP
;
A
#
# COMPACT_ATOMS: atom_id res chain seq x y z
N SER A 1 21.96 31.81 3.07
CA SER A 1 22.06 30.65 2.17
C SER A 1 23.08 29.69 2.75
N ALA A 2 22.67 28.86 3.71
CA ALA A 2 23.55 27.81 4.24
C ALA A 2 23.69 26.74 3.14
N GLY A 3 24.85 26.71 2.48
CA GLY A 3 25.17 25.70 1.49
C GLY A 3 25.05 24.32 2.14
N LEU A 4 24.39 23.39 1.44
CA LEU A 4 24.37 21.98 1.82
C LEU A 4 25.84 21.52 1.92
N ASP A 5 26.26 20.99 3.07
CA ASP A 5 27.59 20.41 3.21
C ASP A 5 27.83 19.38 2.10
N LEU A 6 29.10 19.20 1.67
CA LEU A 6 29.47 18.29 0.58
C LEU A 6 28.84 16.90 0.75
N VAL A 7 28.79 16.40 1.99
CA VAL A 7 28.14 15.13 2.35
C VAL A 7 26.64 15.14 2.07
N GLY A 8 25.95 16.24 2.37
CA GLY A 8 24.54 16.42 2.07
C GLY A 8 24.25 16.44 0.57
N VAL A 9 25.12 17.08 -0.23
CA VAL A 9 25.00 17.08 -1.69
C VAL A 9 25.14 15.68 -2.25
N PHE A 10 26.16 14.93 -1.81
CA PHE A 10 26.33 13.53 -2.23
C PHE A 10 25.14 12.65 -1.84
N LEU A 11 24.63 12.80 -0.62
CA LEU A 11 23.48 12.03 -0.14
C LEU A 11 22.22 12.32 -0.97
N PHE A 12 21.93 13.60 -1.26
CA PHE A 12 20.79 13.98 -2.10
C PHE A 12 20.96 13.44 -3.52
N ALA A 13 22.16 13.54 -4.10
CA ALA A 13 22.46 13.01 -5.42
C ALA A 13 22.23 11.48 -5.48
N ILE A 14 22.72 10.72 -4.49
CA ILE A 14 22.52 9.26 -4.42
C ILE A 14 21.03 8.92 -4.32
N LEU A 15 20.29 9.57 -3.43
CA LEU A 15 18.86 9.29 -3.23
C LEU A 15 18.01 9.65 -4.46
N THR A 16 18.34 10.75 -5.16
CA THR A 16 17.70 11.06 -6.43
C THR A 16 17.99 10.02 -7.50
N LEU A 17 19.24 9.58 -7.61
CA LEU A 17 19.63 8.55 -8.56
C LEU A 17 18.91 7.24 -8.29
N MET A 18 18.82 6.82 -7.02
CA MET A 18 18.04 5.63 -6.62
C MET A 18 16.57 5.76 -7.02
N THR A 19 15.97 6.93 -6.80
CA THR A 19 14.57 7.20 -7.20
C THR A 19 14.39 7.13 -8.72
N LEU A 20 15.33 7.70 -9.50
CA LEU A 20 15.30 7.63 -10.96
C LEU A 20 15.43 6.19 -11.46
N ILE A 21 16.36 5.41 -10.89
CA ILE A 21 16.52 3.99 -11.24
C ILE A 21 15.26 3.19 -10.88
N ALA A 22 14.65 3.44 -9.70
CA ALA A 22 13.38 2.78 -9.33
C ALA A 22 12.27 3.05 -10.36
N ASN A 23 12.15 4.31 -10.82
CA ASN A 23 11.17 4.67 -11.85
C ASN A 23 11.48 4.03 -13.20
N LEU A 24 12.74 3.96 -13.63
CA LEU A 24 13.13 3.27 -14.86
C LEU A 24 12.79 1.78 -14.81
N VAL A 25 13.12 1.12 -13.68
CA VAL A 25 12.76 -0.28 -13.45
C VAL A 25 11.24 -0.46 -13.49
N PHE A 26 10.48 0.46 -12.88
CA PHE A 26 9.03 0.41 -12.93
C PHE A 26 8.47 0.56 -14.36
N VAL A 27 9.01 1.48 -15.17
CA VAL A 27 8.61 1.64 -16.57
C VAL A 27 8.88 0.37 -17.38
N GLU A 28 10.05 -0.26 -17.20
CA GLU A 28 10.36 -1.54 -17.82
C GLU A 28 9.35 -2.63 -17.43
N GLU A 29 9.00 -2.73 -16.14
CA GLU A 29 8.00 -3.67 -15.64
C GLU A 29 6.61 -3.41 -16.24
N VAL A 30 6.19 -2.14 -16.37
CA VAL A 30 4.92 -1.78 -17.01
C VAL A 30 4.90 -2.22 -18.47
N ILE A 31 5.99 -1.99 -19.22
CA ILE A 31 6.12 -2.43 -20.62
C ILE A 31 6.03 -3.97 -20.71
N TYR A 32 6.72 -4.68 -19.81
CA TYR A 32 6.67 -6.14 -19.73
C TYR A 32 5.24 -6.64 -19.46
N ILE A 33 4.54 -6.05 -18.48
CA ILE A 33 3.16 -6.38 -18.13
C ILE A 33 2.22 -6.12 -19.30
N TYR A 34 2.40 -4.99 -20.00
CA TYR A 34 1.57 -4.63 -21.13
C TYR A 34 1.73 -5.59 -22.31
N ARG A 35 2.95 -6.08 -22.55
CA ARG A 35 3.23 -7.03 -23.63
C ARG A 35 2.82 -8.47 -23.32
N LYS A 36 3.01 -8.94 -22.06
CA LYS A 36 2.93 -10.39 -21.76
C LYS A 36 1.72 -10.85 -20.94
N ILE A 37 0.95 -9.95 -20.31
CA ILE A 37 -0.15 -10.34 -19.41
C ILE A 37 -1.49 -10.06 -20.11
N PRO A 38 -2.57 -10.83 -19.89
CA PRO A 38 -3.89 -10.53 -20.46
C PRO A 38 -4.48 -9.22 -19.92
N SER A 39 -5.18 -8.48 -20.79
CA SER A 39 -5.70 -7.11 -20.57
C SER A 39 -6.44 -6.95 -19.23
N SER A 40 -7.18 -7.97 -18.83
CA SER A 40 -8.03 -7.93 -17.65
C SER A 40 -7.21 -7.77 -16.35
N LYS A 41 -6.03 -8.40 -16.22
CA LYS A 41 -5.20 -8.36 -15.00
C LYS A 41 -4.17 -7.21 -14.99
N ARG A 42 -3.87 -6.62 -16.15
CA ARG A 42 -2.82 -5.58 -16.34
C ARG A 42 -2.97 -4.41 -15.39
N SER A 43 -4.14 -3.75 -15.39
CA SER A 43 -4.35 -2.52 -14.63
C SER A 43 -4.09 -2.73 -13.13
N ILE A 44 -4.65 -3.79 -12.53
CA ILE A 44 -4.51 -4.08 -11.10
C ILE A 44 -3.04 -4.29 -10.73
N LEU A 45 -2.31 -5.05 -11.56
CA LEU A 45 -0.90 -5.33 -11.31
C LEU A 45 -0.02 -4.08 -11.43
N ILE A 46 -0.29 -3.23 -12.42
CA ILE A 46 0.41 -1.94 -12.58
C ILE A 46 0.23 -1.08 -11.34
N TRP A 47 -1.00 -0.96 -10.82
CA TRP A 47 -1.26 -0.19 -9.60
C TRP A 47 -0.49 -0.71 -8.38
N ILE A 48 -0.42 -2.03 -8.20
CA ILE A 48 0.29 -2.63 -7.06
C ILE A 48 1.81 -2.44 -7.19
N ASN A 49 2.37 -2.65 -8.38
CA ASN A 49 3.81 -2.46 -8.62
C ASN A 49 4.22 -0.99 -8.61
N ALA A 50 3.29 -0.07 -8.89
CA ALA A 50 3.51 1.36 -8.81
C ALA A 50 3.62 1.87 -7.36
N ALA A 51 3.19 1.11 -6.35
CA ALA A 51 3.15 1.57 -4.96
C ALA A 51 4.51 2.05 -4.46
N ALA A 52 5.54 1.19 -4.55
CA ALA A 52 6.89 1.53 -4.11
C ALA A 52 7.53 2.71 -4.88
N PRO A 53 7.58 2.72 -6.24
CA PRO A 53 8.20 3.82 -6.99
C PRO A 53 7.44 5.14 -6.85
N VAL A 54 6.10 5.12 -6.71
CA VAL A 54 5.32 6.34 -6.44
C VAL A 54 5.66 6.90 -5.06
N ILE A 55 5.72 6.04 -4.02
CA ILE A 55 6.10 6.48 -2.67
C ILE A 55 7.52 7.06 -2.69
N ALA A 56 8.49 6.36 -3.30
CA ALA A 56 9.87 6.87 -3.46
C ALA A 56 9.91 8.24 -4.15
N THR A 57 9.14 8.42 -5.22
CA THR A 57 9.08 9.69 -5.96
C THR A 57 8.49 10.81 -5.12
N THR A 58 7.38 10.55 -4.42
CA THR A 58 6.79 11.54 -3.51
C THR A 58 7.73 11.90 -2.36
N SER A 59 8.43 10.93 -1.77
CA SER A 59 9.43 11.18 -0.72
C SER A 59 10.63 11.97 -1.26
N CYS A 60 11.07 11.71 -2.49
CA CYS A 60 12.13 12.48 -3.13
C CYS A 60 11.73 13.94 -3.37
N ILE A 61 10.50 14.19 -3.83
CA ILE A 61 9.97 15.56 -3.96
C ILE A 61 9.91 16.26 -2.60
N GLY A 62 9.44 15.56 -1.56
CA GLY A 62 9.39 16.08 -0.19
C GLY A 62 10.78 16.42 0.36
N MET A 63 11.80 15.63 0.01
CA MET A 63 13.19 15.85 0.42
C MET A 63 13.78 17.13 -0.22
N TRP A 64 13.54 17.36 -1.52
CA TRP A 64 14.01 18.58 -2.21
C TRP A 64 13.22 19.82 -1.84
N ILE A 65 11.91 19.67 -1.62
CA ILE A 65 10.99 20.76 -1.31
C ILE A 65 10.27 20.41 0.00
N PRO A 66 10.86 20.73 1.17
CA PRO A 66 10.35 20.34 2.48
C PRO A 66 8.98 20.95 2.79
N ARG A 67 8.70 22.12 2.20
CA ARG A 67 7.39 22.77 2.26
C ARG A 67 6.30 21.92 1.59
N SER A 68 6.67 21.11 0.59
CA SER A 68 5.74 20.24 -0.13
C SER A 68 5.49 18.90 0.56
N THR A 69 6.27 18.56 1.60
CA THR A 69 6.20 17.29 2.34
C THR A 69 4.78 16.89 2.72
N MET A 70 3.99 17.85 3.20
CA MET A 70 2.57 17.62 3.54
C MET A 70 1.79 17.07 2.35
N PHE A 71 1.94 17.66 1.16
CA PHE A 71 1.25 17.24 -0.06
C PHE A 71 1.78 15.93 -0.62
N THR A 72 3.09 15.70 -0.53
CA THR A 72 3.71 14.44 -1.00
C THR A 72 3.30 13.27 -0.13
N ASP A 73 3.27 13.45 1.20
CA ASP A 73 2.82 12.43 2.15
C ASP A 73 1.34 12.10 1.95
N PHE A 74 0.53 13.12 1.64
CA PHE A 74 -0.88 12.94 1.28
C PHE A 74 -1.04 12.13 -0.01
N THR A 75 -0.29 12.47 -1.04
CA THR A 75 -0.30 11.77 -2.32
C THR A 75 0.08 10.30 -2.14
N ALA A 76 1.16 10.03 -1.40
CA ALA A 76 1.60 8.69 -1.07
C ALA A 76 0.52 7.88 -0.33
N ALA A 77 -0.13 8.49 0.66
CA ALA A 77 -1.15 7.82 1.47
C ALA A 77 -2.46 7.53 0.71
N VAL A 78 -2.90 8.43 -0.18
CA VAL A 78 -4.04 8.17 -1.06
C VAL A 78 -3.72 7.06 -2.05
N PHE A 79 -2.54 7.11 -2.66
CA PHE A 79 -2.08 6.05 -3.56
C PHE A 79 -2.07 4.69 -2.84
N PHE A 80 -1.52 4.66 -1.63
CA PHE A 80 -1.49 3.46 -0.81
C PHE A 80 -2.89 2.92 -0.52
N ALA A 81 -3.85 3.78 -0.14
CA ALA A 81 -5.24 3.40 0.10
C ALA A 81 -5.91 2.75 -1.14
N ILE A 82 -5.63 3.27 -2.34
CA ILE A 82 -6.09 2.68 -3.61
C ILE A 82 -5.45 1.30 -3.81
N VAL A 83 -4.16 1.16 -3.54
CA VAL A 83 -3.42 -0.10 -3.69
C VAL A 83 -3.97 -1.18 -2.76
N ILE A 84 -4.37 -0.86 -1.52
CA ILE A 84 -5.04 -1.82 -0.61
C ILE A 84 -6.26 -2.44 -1.29
N HIS A 85 -7.13 -1.60 -1.85
CA HIS A 85 -8.33 -2.06 -2.54
C HIS A 85 -7.99 -2.87 -3.80
N LYS A 86 -7.01 -2.42 -4.60
CA LYS A 86 -6.56 -3.14 -5.81
C LYS A 86 -5.95 -4.50 -5.46
N PHE A 87 -5.22 -4.61 -4.35
CA PHE A 87 -4.65 -5.87 -3.86
C PHE A 87 -5.75 -6.88 -3.50
N LEU A 88 -6.82 -6.45 -2.84
CA LEU A 88 -8.00 -7.28 -2.60
C LEU A 88 -8.61 -7.79 -3.93
N LEU A 89 -8.77 -6.91 -4.91
CA LEU A 89 -9.28 -7.27 -6.23
C LEU A 89 -8.35 -8.24 -6.98
N MET A 90 -7.03 -8.09 -6.80
CA MET A 90 -6.03 -8.99 -7.37
C MET A 90 -6.24 -10.42 -6.86
N MET A 91 -6.36 -10.61 -5.55
CA MET A 91 -6.58 -11.94 -4.96
C MET A 91 -7.85 -12.61 -5.51
N ILE A 92 -8.95 -11.86 -5.62
CA ILE A 92 -10.21 -12.37 -6.19
C ILE A 92 -10.01 -12.77 -7.67
N LYS A 93 -9.25 -11.97 -8.42
CA LYS A 93 -9.03 -12.20 -9.85
C LYS A 93 -8.09 -13.39 -10.10
N GLU A 94 -7.10 -13.59 -9.25
CA GLU A 94 -6.18 -14.73 -9.34
C GLU A 94 -6.88 -16.08 -9.06
N CYS A 95 -7.99 -16.06 -8.31
CA CYS A 95 -8.88 -17.21 -8.12
C CYS A 95 -9.85 -17.48 -9.29
N GLY A 96 -9.71 -16.79 -10.44
CA GLY A 96 -10.63 -16.91 -11.58
C GLY A 96 -11.76 -15.88 -11.59
N GLY A 97 -11.72 -14.87 -10.71
CA GLY A 97 -12.73 -13.81 -10.65
C GLY A 97 -13.87 -14.12 -9.69
N GLN A 98 -14.87 -13.22 -9.64
CA GLN A 98 -15.88 -13.23 -8.56
C GLN A 98 -16.77 -14.47 -8.57
N LYS A 99 -17.21 -14.94 -9.74
CA LYS A 99 -18.12 -16.09 -9.85
C LYS A 99 -17.43 -17.39 -9.44
N LEU A 100 -16.22 -17.61 -9.96
CA LEU A 100 -15.38 -18.78 -9.65
C LEU A 100 -14.90 -18.77 -8.19
N PHE A 101 -14.54 -17.60 -7.67
CA PHE A 101 -14.24 -17.44 -6.25
C PHE A 101 -15.44 -17.83 -5.37
N LEU A 102 -16.64 -17.33 -5.66
CA LEU A 102 -17.82 -17.67 -4.88
C LEU A 102 -18.14 -19.17 -4.93
N ARG A 103 -18.08 -19.81 -6.11
CA ARG A 103 -18.30 -21.26 -6.26
C ARG A 103 -17.26 -22.09 -5.49
N ARG A 104 -15.97 -21.74 -5.61
CA ARG A 104 -14.87 -22.46 -4.97
C ARG A 104 -14.95 -22.43 -3.44
N PHE A 105 -15.53 -21.38 -2.88
CA PHE A 105 -15.66 -21.22 -1.44
C PHE A 105 -17.11 -21.31 -0.93
N GLU A 106 -18.07 -21.67 -1.77
CA GLU A 106 -19.49 -21.82 -1.39
C GLU A 106 -19.67 -22.88 -0.29
N LYS A 107 -18.85 -23.94 -0.33
CA LYS A 107 -18.78 -25.01 0.68
C LYS A 107 -17.77 -24.72 1.81
N GLY A 108 -16.95 -23.67 1.68
CA GLY A 108 -15.90 -23.30 2.62
C GLY A 108 -16.37 -22.35 3.72
N ARG A 109 -15.81 -22.48 4.93
CA ARG A 109 -16.09 -21.58 6.07
C ARG A 109 -14.90 -20.64 6.29
N PHE A 110 -15.09 -19.31 6.20
CA PHE A 110 -14.04 -18.36 6.57
C PHE A 110 -13.69 -18.53 8.05
N LYS A 111 -12.41 -18.70 8.37
CA LYS A 111 -11.89 -18.38 9.70
C LYS A 111 -11.60 -16.87 9.71
N ILE A 112 -12.39 -16.12 10.47
CA ILE A 112 -12.23 -14.65 10.61
C ILE A 112 -11.16 -14.30 11.66
N SER A 113 -10.60 -15.30 12.34
CA SER A 113 -9.52 -15.14 13.31
C SER A 113 -8.16 -15.00 12.61
N THR A 114 -7.93 -13.89 11.91
CA THR A 114 -6.61 -13.53 11.36
C THR A 114 -6.39 -12.02 11.53
N GLY A 115 -5.22 -11.64 12.08
CA GLY A 115 -4.88 -10.30 12.59
C GLY A 115 -4.93 -9.13 11.59
N PRO A 116 -4.84 -7.86 12.05
CA PRO A 116 -3.85 -7.41 13.06
C PRO A 116 -4.39 -6.99 14.45
N CYS A 117 -5.72 -6.84 14.65
CA CYS A 117 -6.29 -6.40 15.93
C CYS A 117 -7.13 -7.44 16.71
N CYS A 118 -7.58 -8.55 16.13
CA CYS A 118 -8.38 -9.55 16.87
C CYS A 118 -7.59 -10.81 17.24
N CYS A 119 -6.42 -10.67 17.87
CA CYS A 119 -5.90 -11.76 18.70
C CYS A 119 -6.71 -11.92 20.01
N CYS A 120 -7.51 -10.92 20.40
CA CYS A 120 -8.26 -10.94 21.67
C CYS A 120 -9.76 -11.30 21.55
N CYS A 121 -10.30 -11.49 20.34
CA CYS A 121 -11.71 -11.84 20.14
C CYS A 121 -11.85 -13.24 19.52
N LEU A 122 -11.77 -14.29 20.34
CA LEU A 122 -12.04 -15.69 19.97
C LEU A 122 -13.50 -15.96 19.53
N CYS A 123 -14.37 -14.94 19.55
CA CYS A 123 -15.82 -15.10 19.46
C CYS A 123 -16.44 -14.73 18.09
N LEU A 124 -15.65 -14.51 17.02
CA LEU A 124 -16.25 -14.15 15.72
C LEU A 124 -16.69 -15.41 14.94
N PRO A 125 -18.00 -15.57 14.65
CA PRO A 125 -18.55 -16.77 14.03
C PRO A 125 -18.02 -17.00 12.61
N ARG A 126 -17.91 -18.28 12.20
CA ARG A 126 -17.61 -18.68 10.83
C ARG A 126 -18.71 -18.18 9.88
N VAL A 127 -18.45 -17.08 9.18
CA VAL A 127 -19.40 -16.54 8.18
C VAL A 127 -19.28 -17.33 6.88
N ARG A 128 -20.43 -17.77 6.34
CA ARG A 128 -20.52 -18.44 5.03
C ARG A 128 -20.21 -17.44 3.90
N ILE A 129 -19.53 -17.91 2.85
CA ILE A 129 -19.27 -17.09 1.66
C ILE A 129 -20.60 -16.85 0.95
N THR A 130 -21.05 -15.60 0.94
CA THR A 130 -22.17 -15.15 0.10
C THR A 130 -21.72 -13.94 -0.72
N ARG A 131 -22.45 -13.62 -1.80
CA ARG A 131 -22.24 -12.40 -2.59
C ARG A 131 -22.22 -11.14 -1.72
N ARG A 132 -23.06 -11.12 -0.68
CA ARG A 132 -23.15 -10.01 0.28
C ARG A 132 -21.85 -9.89 1.07
N THR A 133 -21.32 -10.97 1.64
CA THR A 133 -20.05 -10.94 2.39
C THR A 133 -18.89 -10.44 1.54
N LEU A 134 -18.79 -10.87 0.27
CA LEU A 134 -17.76 -10.39 -0.65
C LEU A 134 -17.90 -8.88 -0.95
N LEU A 135 -19.14 -8.38 -1.05
CA LEU A 135 -19.42 -6.96 -1.23
C LEU A 135 -19.00 -6.15 0.01
N TRP A 136 -19.30 -6.63 1.22
CA TRP A 136 -18.84 -6.02 2.46
C TRP A 136 -17.32 -5.98 2.58
N LEU A 137 -16.61 -7.05 2.20
CA LEU A 137 -15.13 -7.06 2.19
C LEU A 137 -14.54 -6.03 1.22
N LYS A 138 -15.15 -5.86 0.05
CA LYS A 138 -14.75 -4.82 -0.91
C LYS A 138 -15.06 -3.42 -0.40
N LEU A 139 -16.23 -3.23 0.19
CA LEU A 139 -16.63 -1.95 0.76
C LEU A 139 -15.70 -1.54 1.91
N GLY A 140 -15.28 -2.51 2.74
CA GLY A 140 -14.36 -2.28 3.84
C GLY A 140 -12.95 -1.82 3.42
N THR A 141 -12.48 -2.17 2.22
CA THR A 141 -11.25 -1.57 1.67
C THR A 141 -11.51 -0.28 0.93
N PHE A 142 -12.65 -0.17 0.25
CA PHE A 142 -13.04 1.01 -0.52
C PHE A 142 -13.27 2.24 0.37
N GLN A 143 -13.81 2.08 1.58
CA GLN A 143 -13.99 3.17 2.53
C GLN A 143 -12.68 3.94 2.77
N LEU A 144 -11.54 3.26 2.88
CA LEU A 144 -10.26 3.94 3.11
C LEU A 144 -9.84 4.73 1.86
N ALA A 145 -9.99 4.16 0.67
CA ALA A 145 -9.70 4.84 -0.58
C ALA A 145 -10.56 6.10 -0.80
N PHE A 146 -11.77 6.14 -0.22
CA PHE A 146 -12.68 7.29 -0.29
C PHE A 146 -12.47 8.30 0.85
N PHE A 147 -12.50 7.84 2.11
CA PHE A 147 -12.40 8.72 3.27
C PHE A 147 -11.01 9.33 3.44
N ARG A 148 -9.93 8.65 3.00
CA ARG A 148 -8.57 9.18 3.15
C ARG A 148 -8.38 10.51 2.39
N PRO A 149 -8.73 10.63 1.09
CA PRO A 149 -8.75 11.93 0.41
C PRO A 149 -9.61 12.99 1.09
N VAL A 150 -10.82 12.64 1.54
CA VAL A 150 -11.76 13.58 2.17
C VAL A 150 -11.19 14.16 3.46
N LEU A 151 -10.65 13.31 4.33
CA LEU A 151 -10.03 13.72 5.59
C LEU A 151 -8.77 14.54 5.35
N MET A 152 -8.00 14.23 4.30
CA MET A 152 -6.82 15.02 3.92
C MET A 152 -7.18 16.39 3.38
N PHE A 153 -8.21 16.48 2.54
CA PHE A 153 -8.72 17.76 2.07
C PHE A 153 -9.15 18.63 3.24
N LEU A 154 -9.87 18.05 4.21
CA LEU A 154 -10.24 18.72 5.45
C LEU A 154 -8.98 19.19 6.21
N SER A 155 -7.97 18.34 6.39
CA SER A 155 -6.69 18.73 7.02
C SER A 155 -6.02 19.92 6.35
N ILE A 156 -6.01 19.97 5.01
CA ILE A 156 -5.43 21.09 4.24
C ILE A 156 -6.20 22.39 4.52
N VAL A 157 -7.53 22.34 4.50
CA VAL A 157 -8.37 23.51 4.79
C VAL A 157 -8.15 24.03 6.20
N LEU A 158 -8.06 23.15 7.21
CA LEU A 158 -7.74 23.58 8.56
C LEU A 158 -6.30 24.12 8.67
N TRP A 159 -5.36 23.62 7.86
CA TRP A 159 -3.98 24.10 7.81
C TRP A 159 -3.88 25.50 7.22
N THR A 160 -4.58 25.77 6.12
CA THR A 160 -4.63 27.11 5.51
C THR A 160 -5.29 28.14 6.43
N ASN A 161 -6.25 27.71 7.26
CA ASN A 161 -6.90 28.56 8.26
C ASN A 161 -6.05 28.81 9.52
N GLY A 162 -4.83 28.26 9.61
CA GLY A 162 -3.93 28.43 10.75
C GLY A 162 -4.29 27.63 12.00
N ASN A 163 -5.41 26.90 11.98
CA ASN A 163 -5.91 26.08 13.10
C ASN A 163 -5.34 24.66 13.12
N TYR A 164 -4.59 24.24 12.10
CA TYR A 164 -3.94 22.93 12.05
C TYR A 164 -2.42 23.10 12.03
N LYS A 165 -1.77 22.62 13.09
CA LYS A 165 -0.31 22.47 13.16
C LYS A 165 -0.01 20.97 13.04
N PRO A 166 0.52 20.48 11.91
CA PRO A 166 0.64 19.03 11.62
C PRO A 166 1.43 18.23 12.65
N TYR A 167 2.33 18.88 13.39
CA TYR A 167 3.24 18.24 14.34
C TYR A 167 2.86 18.49 15.81
N ASN A 168 1.78 19.22 16.09
CA ASN A 168 1.28 19.40 17.45
C ASN A 168 0.22 18.33 17.75
N LEU A 169 0.64 17.25 18.40
CA LEU A 169 -0.24 16.18 18.89
C LEU A 169 -0.89 16.51 20.25
N SER A 170 -1.18 17.78 20.50
CA SER A 170 -1.93 18.17 21.69
C SER A 170 -3.36 17.59 21.62
N PRO A 171 -3.93 17.11 22.76
CA PRO A 171 -5.27 16.54 22.80
C PRO A 171 -6.37 17.49 22.27
N ASP A 172 -6.16 18.79 22.43
CA ASP A 172 -7.06 19.85 21.97
C ASP A 172 -6.92 20.16 20.47
N GLY A 173 -5.92 19.56 19.80
CA GLY A 173 -5.62 19.81 18.39
C GLY A 173 -6.40 18.89 17.45
N ALA A 174 -6.94 19.44 16.36
CA ALA A 174 -7.62 18.66 15.32
C ALA A 174 -6.74 17.56 14.67
N ALA A 175 -5.41 17.71 14.73
CA ALA A 175 -4.46 16.78 14.12
C ALA A 175 -4.47 15.38 14.75
N ILE A 176 -4.60 15.25 16.08
CA ILE A 176 -4.59 13.94 16.74
C ILE A 176 -5.85 13.14 16.41
N TRP A 177 -7.01 13.81 16.39
CA TRP A 177 -8.29 13.22 16.06
C TRP A 177 -8.34 12.74 14.62
N ILE A 178 -7.87 13.55 13.66
CA ILE A 178 -7.83 13.16 12.25
C ILE A 178 -6.88 11.96 12.04
N ASN A 179 -5.67 11.99 12.62
CA ASN A 179 -4.73 10.88 12.49
C ASN A 179 -5.25 9.60 13.17
N CYS A 180 -5.90 9.71 14.34
CA CYS A 180 -6.51 8.58 15.02
C CYS A 180 -7.64 7.96 14.18
N PHE A 181 -8.55 8.78 13.66
CA PHE A 181 -9.64 8.32 12.80
C PHE A 181 -9.12 7.64 11.53
N ILE A 182 -8.10 8.22 10.89
CA ILE A 182 -7.39 7.60 9.75
C ILE A 182 -6.75 6.26 10.13
N GLY A 183 -6.15 6.15 11.32
CA GLY A 183 -5.57 4.91 11.85
C GLY A 183 -6.63 3.81 12.00
N ILE A 184 -7.77 4.14 12.61
CA ILE A 184 -8.92 3.23 12.76
C ILE A 184 -9.41 2.76 11.39
N LEU A 185 -9.63 3.69 10.44
CA LEU A 185 -10.02 3.36 9.07
C LEU A 185 -9.02 2.43 8.38
N THR A 186 -7.73 2.63 8.61
CA THR A 186 -6.66 1.79 8.04
C THR A 186 -6.74 0.38 8.61
N ILE A 187 -6.94 0.21 9.92
CA ILE A 187 -7.08 -1.11 10.55
C ILE A 187 -8.32 -1.84 10.01
N ILE A 188 -9.47 -1.15 9.91
CA ILE A 188 -10.70 -1.74 9.38
C ILE A 188 -10.51 -2.13 7.89
N ALA A 189 -9.74 -1.37 7.11
CA ALA A 189 -9.45 -1.70 5.71
C ALA A 189 -8.49 -2.88 5.54
N LEU A 190 -7.52 -3.06 6.44
CA LEU A 190 -6.61 -4.20 6.40
C LEU A 190 -7.27 -5.51 6.81
N TRP A 191 -8.31 -5.43 7.62
CA TRP A 191 -9.05 -6.58 8.14
C TRP A 191 -9.60 -7.49 7.01
N PRO A 192 -10.38 -7.00 6.02
CA PRO A 192 -10.79 -7.78 4.86
C PRO A 192 -9.64 -8.42 4.06
N VAL A 193 -8.52 -7.70 3.91
CA VAL A 193 -7.37 -8.16 3.14
C VAL A 193 -6.72 -9.35 3.83
N GLY A 194 -6.51 -9.27 5.15
CA GLY A 194 -5.96 -10.36 5.95
C GLY A 194 -6.82 -11.63 5.92
N ILE A 195 -8.15 -11.48 6.08
CA ILE A 195 -9.11 -12.59 6.00
C ILE A 195 -9.02 -13.27 4.63
N MET A 196 -9.04 -12.48 3.57
CA MET A 196 -8.99 -13.00 2.20
C MET A 196 -7.67 -13.73 1.93
N PHE A 197 -6.55 -13.14 2.32
CA PHE A 197 -5.23 -13.75 2.16
C PHE A 197 -5.15 -15.12 2.85
N GLN A 198 -5.64 -15.24 4.08
CA GLN A 198 -5.60 -16.50 4.82
C GLN A 198 -6.42 -17.62 4.18
N GLN A 199 -7.50 -17.29 3.45
CA GLN A 199 -8.25 -18.29 2.69
C GLN A 199 -7.58 -18.66 1.38
N VAL A 200 -7.06 -17.68 0.65
CA VAL A 200 -6.52 -17.92 -0.69
C VAL A 200 -5.08 -18.43 -0.67
N ARG A 201 -4.33 -18.28 0.43
CA ARG A 201 -2.91 -18.65 0.49
C ARG A 201 -2.62 -20.12 0.15
N THR A 202 -3.51 -21.05 0.51
CA THR A 202 -3.34 -22.47 0.22
C THR A 202 -3.61 -22.77 -1.25
N ILE A 203 -4.67 -22.18 -1.80
CA ILE A 203 -5.10 -22.35 -3.19
C ILE A 203 -4.15 -21.65 -4.17
N LEU A 204 -3.67 -20.46 -3.83
CA LEU A 204 -2.76 -19.65 -4.64
C LEU A 204 -1.28 -19.92 -4.32
N ASN A 205 -0.97 -21.03 -3.64
CA ASN A 205 0.42 -21.38 -3.34
C ASN A 205 1.23 -21.63 -4.62
N CYS A 206 0.60 -22.28 -5.63
CA CYS A 206 1.20 -22.50 -6.95
C CYS A 206 1.58 -21.18 -7.66
N LYS A 207 0.83 -20.10 -7.39
CA LYS A 207 1.11 -18.75 -7.92
C LYS A 207 2.04 -17.90 -7.06
N LYS A 208 2.64 -18.50 -6.02
CA LYS A 208 3.46 -17.86 -4.98
C LYS A 208 2.86 -16.52 -4.53
N ILE A 209 1.61 -16.53 -4.06
CA ILE A 209 0.95 -15.32 -3.56
C ILE A 209 1.56 -14.80 -2.25
N ILE A 210 2.21 -15.67 -1.48
CA ILE A 210 2.82 -15.36 -0.18
C ILE A 210 3.89 -14.27 -0.29
N PRO A 211 4.92 -14.37 -1.17
CA PRO A 211 5.90 -13.29 -1.33
C PRO A 211 5.28 -11.99 -1.84
N LYS A 212 4.25 -12.03 -2.69
CA LYS A 212 3.52 -10.83 -3.16
C LYS A 212 2.83 -10.11 -2.00
N PHE A 213 2.17 -10.87 -1.12
CA PHE A 213 1.54 -10.31 0.08
C PHE A 213 2.57 -9.81 1.09
N ALA A 214 3.69 -10.53 1.27
CA ALA A 214 4.78 -10.09 2.15
C ALA A 214 5.36 -8.75 1.68
N LEU A 215 5.64 -8.58 0.39
CA LEU A 215 6.08 -7.31 -0.18
C LEU A 215 5.11 -6.17 0.10
N TYR A 216 3.82 -6.40 -0.15
CA TYR A 216 2.77 -5.44 0.17
C TYR A 216 2.74 -5.07 1.67
N GLN A 217 2.85 -6.07 2.55
CA GLN A 217 2.85 -5.86 3.99
C GLN A 217 4.10 -5.09 4.45
N PHE A 218 5.27 -5.36 3.85
CA PHE A 218 6.49 -4.59 4.12
C PHE A 218 6.33 -3.12 3.70
N ILE A 219 5.76 -2.83 2.53
CA ILE A 219 5.46 -1.43 2.14
C ILE A 219 4.59 -0.75 3.19
N LEU A 220 3.57 -1.45 3.70
CA LEU A 220 2.69 -0.91 4.74
C LEU A 220 3.44 -0.59 6.02
N ILE A 221 4.21 -1.56 6.51
CA ILE A 221 4.95 -1.42 7.78
C ILE A 221 5.98 -0.29 7.65
N LEU A 222 6.76 -0.28 6.58
CA LEU A 222 7.80 0.73 6.36
C LEU A 222 7.22 2.13 6.13
N SER A 223 6.06 2.27 5.49
CA SER A 223 5.42 3.58 5.30
C SER A 223 4.73 4.11 6.56
N GLN A 224 4.00 3.26 7.29
CA GLN A 224 3.13 3.70 8.38
C GLN A 224 3.79 3.55 9.76
N LEU A 225 4.39 2.40 10.06
CA LEU A 225 4.95 2.12 11.38
C LEU A 225 6.23 2.94 11.63
N GLN A 226 7.11 3.02 10.63
CA GLN A 226 8.32 3.82 10.68
C GLN A 226 8.02 5.30 10.96
N ALA A 227 7.08 5.87 10.20
CA ALA A 227 6.68 7.25 10.38
C ALA A 227 6.11 7.49 11.79
N ALA A 228 5.31 6.56 12.32
CA ALA A 228 4.79 6.65 13.69
C ALA A 228 5.93 6.61 14.73
N ILE A 229 6.85 5.65 14.63
CA ILE A 229 7.99 5.50 15.56
C ILE A 229 8.87 6.76 15.54
N ILE A 230 9.27 7.22 14.37
CA ILE A 230 10.16 8.39 14.25
C ILE A 230 9.47 9.66 14.73
N ASN A 231 8.18 9.84 14.47
CA ASN A 231 7.43 10.98 15.00
C ASN A 231 7.34 10.94 16.54
N ILE A 232 7.15 9.76 17.14
CA ILE A 232 7.18 9.62 18.61
C ILE A 232 8.56 9.98 19.16
N LEU A 233 9.64 9.48 18.57
CA LEU A 233 11.01 9.81 18.97
C LEU A 233 11.31 11.32 18.83
N ALA A 234 10.79 11.96 17.78
CA ALA A 234 10.92 13.39 17.57
C ALA A 234 10.18 14.23 18.62
N MET A 235 9.00 13.76 19.06
CA MET A 235 8.22 14.40 20.13
C MET A 235 8.89 14.26 21.50
N GLN A 236 9.50 13.10 21.78
CA GLN A 236 10.24 12.85 23.02
C GLN A 236 11.59 13.60 23.09
N ARG A 237 11.90 14.46 22.11
CA ARG A 237 13.15 15.24 22.00
C ARG A 237 14.44 14.40 22.01
N ILE A 238 14.34 13.10 21.77
CA ILE A 238 15.49 12.20 21.59
C ILE A 238 16.27 12.61 20.33
N ILE A 239 15.58 13.11 19.31
CA ILE A 239 16.20 13.72 18.13
C ILE A 239 16.63 15.16 18.48
N PRO A 240 17.95 15.46 18.51
CA PRO A 240 18.43 16.77 18.91
C PRO A 240 18.00 17.84 17.91
N CYS A 241 17.50 18.96 18.43
CA CYS A 241 17.25 20.15 17.64
C CYS A 241 18.59 20.78 17.25
N VAL A 242 18.87 20.85 15.96
CA VAL A 242 20.04 21.56 15.42
C VAL A 242 19.49 22.63 14.49
N PRO A 243 19.59 23.93 14.86
CA PRO A 243 19.14 25.02 14.01
C PRO A 243 19.78 24.91 12.61
N PRO A 244 19.02 25.10 11.51
CA PRO A 244 17.70 25.71 11.40
C PRO A 244 16.50 24.72 11.51
N LEU A 245 16.74 23.42 11.73
CA LEU A 245 15.69 22.39 11.73
C LEU A 245 15.19 22.08 13.16
N SER A 246 13.87 22.10 13.35
CA SER A 246 13.25 21.57 14.57
C SER A 246 13.39 20.04 14.65
N SER A 247 13.31 19.45 15.84
CA SER A 247 13.38 17.98 16.02
C SER A 247 12.39 17.22 15.14
N SER A 248 11.18 17.76 14.98
CA SER A 248 10.12 17.20 14.14
C SER A 248 10.41 17.34 12.64
N ALA A 249 10.91 18.49 12.19
CA ALA A 249 11.31 18.67 10.79
C ALA A 249 12.45 17.71 10.41
N ARG A 250 13.45 17.56 11.30
CA ARG A 250 14.55 16.60 11.11
C ARG A 250 14.06 15.16 11.06
N GLY A 251 13.11 14.79 11.92
CA GLY A 251 12.46 13.47 11.88
C GLY A 251 11.76 13.20 10.55
N ALA A 252 11.00 14.18 10.03
CA ALA A 252 10.33 14.08 8.74
C ALA A 252 11.32 13.90 7.57
N TYR A 253 12.44 14.63 7.58
CA TYR A 253 13.52 14.46 6.61
C TYR A 253 14.13 13.05 6.65
N MET A 254 14.42 12.53 7.84
CA MET A 254 14.94 11.17 8.00
C MET A 254 13.96 10.12 7.48
N ILE A 255 12.65 10.29 7.74
CA ILE A 255 11.61 9.42 7.20
C ILE A 255 11.65 9.40 5.67
N GLN A 256 11.71 10.57 5.03
CA GLN A 256 11.74 10.65 3.56
C GLN A 256 12.98 9.98 2.96
N GLN A 257 14.15 10.23 3.53
CA GLN A 257 15.41 9.64 3.07
C GLN A 257 15.40 8.11 3.20
N LEU A 258 14.92 7.60 4.35
CA LEU A 258 14.85 6.16 4.60
C LEU A 258 13.83 5.48 3.68
N LEU A 259 12.66 6.10 3.46
CA LEU A 259 11.64 5.60 2.55
C LEU A 259 12.15 5.47 1.11
N ILE A 260 12.97 6.40 0.62
CA ILE A 260 13.54 6.31 -0.73
C ILE A 260 14.38 5.03 -0.87
N VAL A 261 15.25 4.76 0.09
CA VAL A 261 16.12 3.57 0.09
C VAL A 261 15.29 2.28 0.18
N GLU A 262 14.32 2.24 1.08
CA GLU A 262 13.46 1.08 1.31
C GLU A 262 12.58 0.76 0.12
N MET A 263 11.93 1.78 -0.46
CA MET A 263 11.08 1.60 -1.63
C MET A 263 11.88 1.24 -2.88
N PHE A 264 13.12 1.69 -3.00
CA PHE A 264 14.04 1.23 -4.04
C PHE A 264 14.31 -0.28 -3.92
N LEU A 265 14.67 -0.77 -2.72
CA LEU A 265 14.90 -2.20 -2.48
C LEU A 265 13.64 -3.02 -2.75
N ILE A 266 12.47 -2.55 -2.30
CA ILE A 266 11.19 -3.21 -2.57
C ILE A 266 10.91 -3.26 -4.08
N THR A 267 11.20 -2.21 -4.84
CA THR A 267 11.00 -2.18 -6.30
C THR A 267 11.85 -3.25 -7.00
N LEU A 268 13.12 -3.43 -6.59
CA LEU A 268 13.99 -4.47 -7.12
C LEU A 268 13.50 -5.88 -6.77
N ILE A 269 13.07 -6.11 -5.53
CA ILE A 269 12.54 -7.41 -5.11
C ILE A 269 11.21 -7.71 -5.83
N SER A 270 10.35 -6.69 -5.98
CA SER A 270 9.07 -6.80 -6.69
C SER A 270 9.28 -7.30 -8.11
N ARG A 271 10.27 -6.76 -8.83
CA ARG A 271 10.66 -7.24 -10.17
C ARG A 271 10.95 -8.74 -10.20
N VAL A 272 11.74 -9.26 -9.25
CA VAL A 272 12.07 -10.69 -9.19
C VAL A 272 10.82 -11.54 -8.93
N VAL A 273 9.93 -11.08 -8.04
CA VAL A 273 8.73 -11.81 -7.65
C VAL A 273 7.66 -11.82 -8.74
N TYR A 274 7.47 -10.71 -9.46
CA TYR A 274 6.42 -10.53 -10.46
C TYR A 274 6.81 -10.94 -11.88
N ARG A 275 8.10 -10.95 -12.23
CA ARG A 275 8.55 -11.40 -13.55
C ARG A 275 8.44 -12.92 -13.74
N ARG A 276 8.39 -13.68 -12.65
CA ARG A 276 8.20 -15.14 -12.67
C ARG A 276 6.80 -15.46 -13.20
N ARG A 277 6.71 -16.15 -14.35
CA ARG A 277 5.43 -16.63 -14.89
C ARG A 277 4.89 -17.74 -13.99
N TYR A 278 3.59 -17.68 -13.73
CA TYR A 278 2.85 -18.72 -13.03
C TYR A 278 1.70 -19.16 -13.92
N ASP A 279 1.46 -20.47 -14.00
CA ASP A 279 0.35 -21.03 -14.75
C ASP A 279 -0.99 -20.65 -14.10
N ASP A 280 -2.05 -20.59 -14.91
CA ASP A 280 -3.37 -20.26 -14.41
C ASP A 280 -3.94 -21.39 -13.53
N LEU A 281 -4.81 -21.02 -12.59
CA LEU A 281 -5.36 -21.96 -11.62
C LEU A 281 -6.46 -22.77 -12.31
N GLU A 282 -6.42 -24.09 -12.19
CA GLU A 282 -7.47 -24.96 -12.74
C GLU A 282 -8.86 -24.55 -12.23
N PRO A 283 -9.89 -24.57 -13.10
CA PRO A 283 -11.26 -24.29 -12.69
C PRO A 283 -11.76 -25.35 -11.69
N PRO A 284 -12.70 -25.01 -10.79
CA PRO A 284 -13.32 -25.98 -9.91
C PRO A 284 -14.11 -27.01 -10.72
N GLU A 285 -14.12 -28.26 -10.27
CA GLU A 285 -14.86 -29.36 -10.90
C GLU A 285 -16.34 -28.96 -11.15
N GLY A 286 -16.83 -29.19 -12.37
CA GLY A 286 -18.20 -28.86 -12.78
C GLY A 286 -18.42 -27.47 -13.38
N THR A 287 -17.35 -26.76 -13.79
CA THR A 287 -17.49 -25.56 -14.63
C THR A 287 -17.56 -26.00 -16.09
N PRO A 288 -18.62 -25.70 -16.87
CA PRO A 288 -18.58 -25.94 -18.31
C PRO A 288 -17.43 -25.12 -18.91
N GLU A 289 -16.61 -25.76 -19.74
CA GLU A 289 -15.62 -25.09 -20.56
C GLU A 289 -16.39 -24.10 -21.45
N GLU A 290 -16.26 -22.79 -21.19
CA GLU A 290 -16.55 -21.81 -22.24
C GLU A 290 -15.49 -22.03 -23.31
N GLY A 291 -15.91 -22.73 -24.36
CA GLY A 291 -15.07 -23.18 -25.46
C GLY A 291 -14.18 -22.08 -25.99
N ASP A 292 -12.91 -22.44 -26.10
CA ASP A 292 -11.95 -21.82 -27.01
C ASP A 292 -12.50 -21.99 -28.43
N HIS A 293 -13.20 -20.98 -28.95
CA HIS A 293 -13.47 -20.86 -30.37
C HIS A 293 -12.47 -19.89 -30.98
N ASN A 294 -11.41 -20.50 -31.52
CA ASN A 294 -10.72 -20.21 -32.79
C ASN A 294 -10.55 -18.74 -33.21
N GLU A 295 -9.31 -18.35 -33.50
CA GLU A 295 -8.88 -18.47 -34.90
C GLU A 295 -7.34 -18.55 -35.03
N GLN A 296 -6.93 -19.60 -35.74
CA GLN A 296 -5.58 -19.83 -36.24
C GLN A 296 -5.20 -18.73 -37.24
N THR A 297 -3.92 -18.38 -37.21
CA THR A 297 -3.17 -17.68 -38.27
C THR A 297 -3.52 -18.17 -39.68
N PRO A 298 -3.37 -17.29 -40.66
CA PRO A 298 -2.22 -17.43 -41.57
C PRO A 298 -1.04 -16.53 -41.21
#